data_AF-A0A850S1K0-F1
#
_entry.id   AF-A0A850S1K0-F1
#
_cell.length_a   1.000
_cell.length_b   1.000
_cell.length_c   1.000
_cell.angle_alpha   90.00
_cell.angle_beta   90.00
_cell.angle_gamma   90.00
#
_symmetry.space_group_name_H-M   'P 1'
#
loop_
_entity.id
_entity.type
_entity.pdbx_description
1 polymer ?
#
loop_
_entity_poly.entity_id
_entity_poly.type
_entity_poly.pdbx_seq_one_letter_code
_entity_poly.pdbx_strand_id
1 'polypeptide(L)'
;MVLTGTSWASDLEKEAIRYSKERQVKVASFLDHWCNYLERFQLDDVLVLPDEIWVGDTYAQHIAEEKFSDVPVRLIENPYMMDIREEINQCRDKQDTGKGCYNILYVCEPVSVHALKDSGREDAVGYTEFEAMDLFISHLKVLDHSDGEIQVRIRSHPSEPADKYAHYAKSYSSGLGITLCRETSLIEDCVWSDMVVGMNSMALIIALEAGRKVFCCIPGHSKPTGLPHEGILNFLELKKI
;
A
#
# COMPACT_ATOMS: atom_id res chain seq x y z
N MET A 1 6.51 14.70 27.24
CA MET A 1 5.52 14.36 26.19
C MET A 1 5.86 12.97 25.68
N VAL A 2 4.86 12.14 25.43
CA VAL A 2 5.00 10.80 24.85
C VAL A 2 4.54 10.87 23.38
N LEU A 3 5.26 10.20 22.48
CA LEU A 3 4.86 10.02 21.09
C LEU A 3 4.63 8.53 20.84
N THR A 4 3.48 8.18 20.29
CA THR A 4 3.13 6.79 19.94
C THR A 4 2.93 6.64 18.44
N GLY A 5 3.18 5.44 17.92
CA GLY A 5 2.57 5.01 16.67
C GLY A 5 1.11 4.61 16.90
N THR A 6 0.56 3.83 15.97
CA THR A 6 -0.78 3.25 16.05
C THR A 6 -0.82 1.83 15.46
N SER A 7 0.19 1.02 15.80
CA SER A 7 0.28 -0.35 15.29
C SER A 7 -0.98 -1.15 15.65
N TRP A 8 -1.45 -1.93 14.69
CA TRP A 8 -2.55 -2.85 14.92
C TRP A 8 -2.10 -4.16 15.60
N ALA A 9 -0.80 -4.46 15.59
CA ALA A 9 -0.30 -5.75 16.06
C ALA A 9 -0.37 -5.94 17.58
N SER A 10 -0.49 -4.85 18.35
CA SER A 10 -0.52 -4.89 19.81
C SER A 10 -1.28 -3.70 20.40
N ASP A 11 -1.65 -3.78 21.67
CA ASP A 11 -2.26 -2.67 22.41
C ASP A 11 -1.24 -1.76 23.11
N LEU A 12 0.07 -1.96 22.89
CA LEU A 12 1.13 -1.22 23.57
C LEU A 12 0.97 0.31 23.44
N GLU A 13 0.70 0.78 22.24
CA GLU A 13 0.50 2.21 21.96
C GLU A 13 -0.76 2.76 22.62
N LYS A 14 -1.85 2.00 22.61
CA LYS A 14 -3.12 2.36 23.24
C LYS A 14 -2.99 2.45 24.76
N GLU A 15 -2.28 1.50 25.35
CA GLU A 15 -1.92 1.50 26.76
C GLU A 15 -1.03 2.69 27.11
N ALA A 16 -0.04 3.01 26.27
CA ALA A 16 0.81 4.18 26.46
C ALA A 16 0.01 5.49 26.44
N ILE A 17 -0.99 5.62 25.56
CA ILE A 17 -1.92 6.74 25.55
C ILE A 17 -2.68 6.80 26.89
N ARG A 18 -3.35 5.71 27.28
CA ARG A 18 -4.13 5.61 28.53
C ARG A 18 -3.28 6.01 29.74
N TYR A 19 -2.10 5.42 29.91
CA TYR A 19 -1.21 5.71 31.03
C TYR A 19 -0.70 7.15 31.04
N SER A 20 -0.46 7.74 29.87
CA SER A 20 -0.04 9.14 29.75
C SER A 20 -1.15 10.08 30.21
N LYS A 21 -2.40 9.82 29.78
CA LYS A 21 -3.58 10.59 30.20
C LYS A 21 -3.82 10.50 31.71
N GLU A 22 -3.75 9.29 32.29
CA GLU A 22 -3.87 9.07 33.75
C GLU A 22 -2.82 9.85 34.57
N ARG A 23 -1.62 10.02 34.02
CA ARG A 23 -0.49 10.74 34.66
C ARG A 23 -0.41 12.21 34.28
N GLN A 24 -1.36 12.73 33.51
CA GLN A 24 -1.35 14.11 33.00
C GLN A 24 -0.07 14.44 32.21
N VAL A 25 0.52 13.44 31.55
CA VAL A 25 1.64 13.62 30.63
C VAL A 25 1.07 13.79 29.23
N LYS A 26 1.45 14.88 28.56
CA LYS A 26 1.03 15.15 27.19
C LYS A 26 1.42 13.99 26.26
N VAL A 27 0.49 13.52 25.44
CA VAL A 27 0.69 12.43 24.48
C VAL A 27 0.20 12.80 23.07
N ALA A 28 0.98 12.45 22.05
CA ALA A 28 0.60 12.55 20.65
C ALA A 28 0.72 11.19 19.97
N SER A 29 -0.11 10.94 18.96
CA SER A 29 -0.02 9.72 18.15
C SER A 29 0.16 10.05 16.68
N PHE A 30 1.13 9.41 16.03
CA PHE A 30 1.35 9.54 14.60
C PHE A 30 0.59 8.45 13.84
N LEU A 31 -0.25 8.86 12.88
CA LEU A 31 -0.97 7.96 11.97
C LEU A 31 -0.16 7.78 10.68
N ASP A 32 0.26 6.54 10.45
CA ASP A 32 1.16 6.13 9.35
C ASP A 32 0.44 5.52 8.15
N HIS A 33 -0.90 5.43 8.20
CA HIS A 33 -1.74 4.88 7.14
C HIS A 33 -3.10 5.60 7.09
N TRP A 34 -3.88 5.34 6.04
CA TRP A 34 -5.19 5.97 5.77
C TRP A 34 -6.42 5.12 6.15
N CYS A 35 -6.21 4.02 6.87
CA CYS A 35 -7.28 3.05 7.19
C CYS A 35 -7.46 2.86 8.69
N ASN A 36 -8.69 2.50 9.08
CA ASN A 36 -9.07 2.01 10.42
C ASN A 36 -8.77 3.03 11.55
N TYR A 37 -9.11 4.30 11.34
CA TYR A 37 -8.72 5.39 12.25
C TYR A 37 -9.30 5.19 13.65
N LEU A 38 -10.59 4.85 13.76
CA LEU A 38 -11.24 4.67 15.06
C LEU A 38 -10.70 3.45 15.79
N GLU A 39 -10.55 2.34 15.07
CA GLU A 39 -10.10 1.05 15.59
C GLU A 39 -8.66 1.12 16.13
N ARG A 40 -7.82 2.00 15.56
CA ARG A 40 -6.45 2.28 16.06
C ARG A 40 -6.42 2.81 17.50
N PHE A 41 -7.50 3.44 17.95
CA PHE A 41 -7.62 3.98 19.30
C PHE A 41 -8.64 3.21 20.17
N GLN A 42 -9.13 2.06 19.73
CA GLN A 42 -10.07 1.25 20.50
C GLN A 42 -9.33 0.23 21.37
N LEU A 43 -9.48 0.35 22.68
CA LEU A 43 -8.94 -0.54 23.72
C LEU A 43 -10.09 -0.97 24.63
N ASP A 44 -10.35 -2.28 24.72
CA ASP A 44 -11.47 -2.84 25.50
C ASP A 44 -12.82 -2.16 25.21
N ASP A 45 -13.12 -1.92 23.92
CA ASP A 45 -14.30 -1.20 23.44
C ASP A 45 -14.43 0.27 23.88
N VAL A 46 -13.36 0.84 24.44
CA VAL A 46 -13.26 2.24 24.83
C VAL A 46 -12.28 2.95 23.92
N LEU A 47 -12.65 4.16 23.48
CA LEU A 47 -11.78 5.01 22.68
C LEU A 47 -10.75 5.71 23.59
N VAL A 48 -9.46 5.42 23.37
CA VAL A 48 -8.32 6.02 24.06
C VAL A 48 -7.61 7.03 23.15
N LEU A 49 -8.01 8.29 23.25
CA LEU A 49 -7.50 9.35 22.37
C LEU A 49 -6.28 10.08 22.96
N PRO A 50 -5.29 10.43 22.13
CA PRO A 50 -4.16 11.26 22.54
C PRO A 50 -4.60 12.73 22.73
N ASP A 51 -3.68 13.58 23.21
CA ASP A 51 -3.92 15.03 23.25
C ASP A 51 -3.80 15.68 21.86
N GLU A 52 -3.05 15.05 20.95
CA GLU A 52 -2.87 15.49 19.56
C GLU A 52 -2.71 14.29 18.63
N ILE A 53 -3.24 14.39 17.42
CA ILE A 53 -3.01 13.42 16.34
C ILE A 53 -2.09 14.07 15.31
N TRP A 54 -1.02 13.38 14.95
CA TRP A 54 -0.08 13.82 13.93
C TRP A 54 -0.24 12.96 12.68
N VAL A 55 -0.21 13.61 11.51
CA VAL A 55 -0.42 12.97 10.21
C VAL A 55 0.63 13.47 9.22
N GLY A 56 0.97 12.62 8.26
CA GLY A 56 2.06 12.85 7.31
C GLY A 56 1.68 13.56 6.00
N ASP A 57 0.39 13.67 5.70
CA ASP A 57 -0.13 14.23 4.46
C ASP A 57 -1.55 14.77 4.62
N THR A 58 -2.03 15.51 3.61
CA THR A 58 -3.33 16.18 3.63
C THR A 58 -4.51 15.20 3.54
N TYR A 59 -4.33 14.02 2.95
CA TYR A 59 -5.40 13.01 2.92
C TYR A 59 -5.63 12.45 4.32
N ALA A 60 -4.55 12.05 5.01
CA ALA A 60 -4.58 11.59 6.39
C ALA A 60 -5.13 12.69 7.33
N GLN A 61 -4.76 13.95 7.10
CA GLN A 61 -5.32 15.09 7.83
C GLN A 61 -6.83 15.18 7.70
N HIS A 62 -7.35 15.14 6.47
CA HIS A 62 -8.78 15.22 6.23
C HIS A 62 -9.54 14.09 6.92
N ILE A 63 -9.04 12.85 6.82
CA ILE A 63 -9.65 11.69 7.47
C ILE A 63 -9.61 11.84 9.00
N ALA A 64 -8.47 12.28 9.57
CA ALA A 64 -8.33 12.48 11.01
C ALA A 64 -9.28 13.56 11.54
N GLU A 65 -9.39 14.70 10.86
CA GLU A 65 -10.26 15.80 11.25
C GLU A 65 -11.74 15.41 11.17
N GLU A 66 -12.13 14.59 10.19
CA GLU A 66 -13.49 14.04 10.09
C GLU A 66 -13.81 13.07 11.23
N LYS A 67 -12.86 12.19 11.59
CA LYS A 67 -13.08 11.14 12.61
C LYS A 67 -12.89 11.62 14.04
N PHE A 68 -12.08 12.65 14.28
CA PHE A 68 -11.69 13.11 15.62
C PHE A 68 -11.89 14.61 15.79
N SER A 69 -13.14 15.08 15.73
CA SER A 69 -13.48 16.50 15.85
C SER A 69 -12.97 17.19 17.12
N ASP A 70 -12.78 16.43 18.20
CA ASP A 70 -12.41 16.94 19.52
C ASP A 70 -10.89 16.82 19.80
N VAL A 71 -10.11 16.25 18.87
CA VAL A 71 -8.66 16.07 19.02
C VAL A 71 -7.93 16.94 18.00
N PRO A 72 -7.03 17.85 18.43
CA PRO A 72 -6.22 18.63 17.52
C PRO A 72 -5.41 17.73 16.56
N VAL A 73 -5.60 17.94 15.26
CA VAL A 73 -4.82 17.27 14.21
C VAL A 73 -3.70 18.20 13.75
N ARG A 74 -2.49 17.66 13.61
CA ARG A 74 -1.31 18.38 13.10
C ARG A 74 -0.76 17.68 11.87
N LEU A 75 -0.76 18.39 10.76
CA LEU A 75 0.02 18.01 9.59
C LEU A 75 1.50 18.27 9.86
N ILE A 76 2.31 17.23 9.84
CA ILE A 76 3.76 17.30 9.95
C ILE A 76 4.42 16.65 8.76
N GLU A 77 5.64 17.05 8.43
CA GLU A 77 6.41 16.37 7.39
C GLU A 77 6.68 14.93 7.81
N ASN A 78 6.29 13.97 6.96
CA ASN A 78 6.46 12.54 7.23
C ASN A 78 7.94 12.14 7.01
N PRO A 79 8.71 11.82 8.07
CA PRO A 79 10.13 11.49 7.93
C PRO A 79 10.36 10.28 7.03
N TYR A 80 9.47 9.28 7.08
CA TYR A 80 9.54 8.13 6.21
C TYR A 80 9.42 8.52 4.73
N MET A 81 8.49 9.41 4.39
CA MET A 81 8.37 9.90 3.00
C MET A 81 9.56 10.77 2.56
N MET A 82 10.21 11.48 3.48
CA MET A 82 11.45 12.21 3.18
C MET A 82 12.54 11.24 2.73
N ASP A 83 12.77 10.17 3.51
CA ASP A 83 13.75 9.13 3.20
C ASP A 83 13.43 8.44 1.86
N ILE A 84 12.16 8.11 1.61
CA ILE A 84 11.70 7.53 0.35
C ILE A 84 12.02 8.44 -0.85
N ARG A 85 11.74 9.74 -0.75
CA ARG A 85 12.04 10.70 -1.83
C ARG A 85 13.52 10.82 -2.10
N GLU A 86 14.35 10.77 -1.06
CA GLU A 86 15.80 10.79 -1.21
C GLU A 86 16.29 9.52 -1.95
N GLU A 87 15.82 8.34 -1.55
CA GLU A 87 16.19 7.07 -2.21
C GLU A 87 15.71 7.04 -3.67
N ILE A 88 14.50 7.52 -3.97
CA ILE A 88 13.99 7.63 -5.35
C ILE A 88 14.94 8.45 -6.22
N ASN A 89 15.42 9.60 -5.72
CA ASN A 89 16.34 10.46 -6.46
C ASN A 89 17.67 9.73 -6.71
N GLN A 90 18.21 9.02 -5.72
CA GLN A 90 19.45 8.25 -5.86
C GLN A 90 19.34 7.08 -6.84
N CYS A 91 18.15 6.47 -6.97
CA CYS A 91 17.89 5.38 -7.91
C CYS A 91 17.68 5.87 -9.36
N ARG A 92 17.04 7.02 -9.57
CA ARG A 92 16.74 7.57 -10.90
C ARG A 92 17.99 7.86 -11.72
N ASP A 93 19.05 8.34 -11.09
CA ASP A 93 20.32 8.66 -11.75
C ASP A 93 21.02 7.43 -12.36
N LYS A 94 20.55 6.22 -12.05
CA LYS A 94 21.19 4.95 -12.42
C LYS A 94 20.44 4.16 -13.48
N GLN A 95 19.27 4.61 -13.95
CA GLN A 95 18.44 3.80 -14.85
C GLN A 95 18.49 4.21 -16.31
N ASP A 96 18.70 3.21 -17.16
CA ASP A 96 18.41 3.24 -18.59
C ASP A 96 17.08 2.51 -18.82
N THR A 97 16.01 3.24 -19.11
CA THR A 97 14.72 2.63 -19.48
C THR A 97 14.84 2.16 -20.93
N GLY A 98 15.08 0.86 -21.11
CA GLY A 98 15.18 0.24 -22.43
C GLY A 98 13.98 0.62 -23.30
N LYS A 99 14.25 1.22 -24.46
CA LYS A 99 13.19 1.66 -25.39
C LYS A 99 12.43 0.44 -25.92
N GLY A 100 11.09 0.50 -25.90
CA GLY A 100 10.22 -0.49 -26.55
C GLY A 100 9.65 -1.58 -25.63
N CYS A 101 9.86 -1.50 -24.31
CA CYS A 101 9.21 -2.37 -23.34
C CYS A 101 8.37 -1.55 -22.36
N TYR A 102 7.24 -2.12 -21.92
CA TYR A 102 6.41 -1.62 -20.84
C TYR A 102 6.69 -2.40 -19.56
N ASN A 103 7.33 -1.75 -18.59
CA ASN A 103 7.71 -2.35 -17.32
C ASN A 103 6.59 -2.16 -16.30
N ILE A 104 5.99 -3.26 -15.86
CA ILE A 104 4.92 -3.27 -14.87
C ILE A 104 5.43 -3.93 -13.59
N LEU A 105 5.35 -3.22 -12.48
CA LEU A 105 5.54 -3.79 -11.16
C LEU A 105 4.18 -4.17 -10.57
N TYR A 106 3.98 -5.44 -10.26
CA TYR A 106 2.83 -5.92 -9.50
C TYR A 106 3.24 -6.11 -8.03
N VAL A 107 2.62 -5.38 -7.11
CA VAL A 107 2.89 -5.46 -5.67
C VAL A 107 1.81 -6.26 -4.95
N CYS A 108 2.21 -7.34 -4.29
CA CYS A 108 1.30 -8.24 -3.58
C CYS A 108 1.00 -7.78 -2.14
N GLU A 109 -0.14 -8.21 -1.62
CA GLU A 109 -0.59 -8.01 -0.25
C GLU A 109 -1.28 -9.30 0.22
N PRO A 110 -1.05 -9.79 1.46
CA PRO A 110 -1.61 -11.05 1.94
C PRO A 110 -3.06 -10.87 2.42
N VAL A 111 -3.94 -10.45 1.51
CA VAL A 111 -5.33 -10.06 1.79
C VAL A 111 -6.10 -11.16 2.51
N SER A 112 -6.01 -12.41 2.04
CA SER A 112 -6.72 -13.54 2.65
C SER A 112 -6.27 -13.82 4.08
N VAL A 113 -4.97 -13.66 4.37
CA VAL A 113 -4.40 -13.86 5.70
C VAL A 113 -4.93 -12.81 6.67
N HIS A 114 -4.99 -11.55 6.24
CA HIS A 114 -5.55 -10.46 7.04
C HIS A 114 -7.05 -10.66 7.26
N ALA A 115 -7.81 -10.92 6.20
CA ALA A 115 -9.25 -11.16 6.28
C ALA A 115 -9.60 -12.32 7.22
N LEU A 116 -8.85 -13.43 7.15
CA LEU A 116 -9.02 -14.59 8.03
C LEU A 116 -8.75 -14.25 9.49
N LYS A 117 -7.69 -13.49 9.77
CA LYS A 117 -7.36 -13.06 11.13
C LYS A 117 -8.45 -12.19 11.75
N ASP A 118 -9.06 -11.33 10.96
CA ASP A 118 -10.01 -10.32 11.45
C ASP A 118 -11.43 -10.86 11.61
N SER A 119 -11.85 -11.75 10.71
CA SER A 119 -13.25 -12.14 10.57
C SER A 119 -13.49 -13.65 10.58
N GLY A 120 -12.43 -14.45 10.58
CA GLY A 120 -12.50 -15.90 10.44
C GLY A 120 -12.83 -16.37 9.01
N ARG A 121 -12.85 -15.47 8.01
CA ARG A 121 -13.05 -15.80 6.59
C ARG A 121 -11.97 -15.18 5.71
N GLU A 122 -11.39 -15.99 4.83
CA GLU A 122 -10.34 -15.56 3.89
C GLU A 122 -10.85 -14.56 2.83
N ASP A 123 -12.13 -14.60 2.49
CA ASP A 123 -12.76 -13.78 1.45
C ASP A 123 -13.56 -12.59 2.02
N ALA A 124 -13.35 -12.23 3.29
CA ALA A 124 -14.22 -11.29 3.99
C ALA A 124 -14.28 -9.89 3.36
N VAL A 125 -13.25 -9.51 2.62
CA VAL A 125 -13.19 -8.24 1.87
C VAL A 125 -13.70 -8.38 0.43
N GLY A 126 -14.21 -9.55 0.05
CA GLY A 126 -14.80 -9.86 -1.25
C GLY A 126 -13.81 -10.37 -2.29
N TYR A 127 -12.56 -10.64 -1.93
CA TYR A 127 -11.55 -11.26 -2.80
C TYR A 127 -10.33 -11.74 -2.00
N THR A 128 -9.50 -12.58 -2.62
CA THR A 128 -8.16 -12.97 -2.17
C THR A 128 -7.08 -12.38 -3.06
N GLU A 129 -5.83 -12.37 -2.57
CA GLU A 129 -4.68 -11.89 -3.34
C GLU A 129 -4.42 -12.68 -4.63
N PHE A 130 -4.84 -13.95 -4.66
CA PHE A 130 -4.75 -14.80 -5.86
C PHE A 130 -5.81 -14.42 -6.90
N GLU A 131 -7.04 -14.12 -6.46
CA GLU A 131 -8.09 -13.63 -7.37
C GLU A 131 -7.74 -12.28 -7.98
N ALA A 132 -7.14 -11.37 -7.21
CA ALA A 132 -6.63 -10.09 -7.73
C ALA A 132 -5.52 -10.30 -8.78
N MET A 133 -4.58 -11.23 -8.53
CA MET A 133 -3.53 -11.58 -9.48
C MET A 133 -4.09 -12.20 -10.77
N ASP A 134 -5.04 -13.14 -10.65
CA ASP A 134 -5.69 -13.77 -11.80
C ASP A 134 -6.44 -12.74 -12.65
N LEU A 135 -7.10 -11.78 -11.99
CA LEU A 135 -7.79 -10.67 -12.64
C LEU A 135 -6.81 -9.74 -13.37
N PHE A 136 -5.71 -9.37 -12.72
CA PHE A 136 -4.64 -8.58 -13.32
C PHE A 136 -4.09 -9.24 -14.58
N ILE A 137 -3.71 -10.51 -14.50
CA ILE A 137 -3.14 -11.25 -15.63
C ILE A 137 -4.16 -11.41 -16.76
N SER A 138 -5.42 -11.67 -16.42
CA SER A 138 -6.49 -11.80 -17.42
C SER A 138 -6.74 -10.51 -18.18
N HIS A 139 -6.73 -9.37 -17.49
CA HIS A 139 -6.84 -8.05 -18.11
C HIS A 139 -5.61 -7.70 -18.94
N LEU A 140 -4.41 -8.03 -18.44
CA LEU A 140 -3.15 -7.80 -19.15
C LEU A 140 -3.09 -8.50 -20.51
N LYS A 141 -3.66 -9.69 -20.64
CA LYS A 141 -3.72 -10.45 -21.91
C LYS A 141 -4.59 -9.79 -22.98
N VAL A 142 -5.57 -8.97 -22.59
CA VAL A 142 -6.52 -8.34 -23.52
C VAL A 142 -6.24 -6.85 -23.74
N LEU A 143 -5.29 -6.27 -23.00
CA LEU A 143 -4.81 -4.91 -23.18
C LEU A 143 -4.12 -4.76 -24.54
N ASP A 144 -4.42 -3.68 -25.25
CA ASP A 144 -3.63 -3.30 -26.44
C ASP A 144 -2.22 -2.89 -26.01
N HIS A 145 -1.23 -3.62 -26.49
CA HIS A 145 0.20 -3.37 -26.29
C HIS A 145 0.96 -3.49 -27.61
N SER A 146 0.32 -3.13 -28.72
CA SER A 146 0.91 -3.18 -30.07
C SER A 146 2.19 -2.35 -30.22
N ASP A 147 2.43 -1.40 -29.32
CA ASP A 147 3.57 -0.47 -29.34
C ASP A 147 4.80 -0.97 -28.56
N GLY A 148 4.73 -2.09 -27.83
CA GLY A 148 5.87 -2.60 -27.06
C GLY A 148 5.61 -3.91 -26.31
N GLU A 149 6.69 -4.60 -25.94
CA GLU A 149 6.59 -5.84 -25.15
C GLU A 149 6.31 -5.56 -23.67
N ILE A 150 5.50 -6.39 -23.02
CA ILE A 150 5.19 -6.25 -21.60
C ILE A 150 6.18 -7.08 -20.76
N GLN A 151 6.81 -6.43 -19.80
CA GLN A 151 7.65 -7.05 -18.77
C GLN A 151 6.99 -6.83 -17.41
N VAL A 152 6.70 -7.92 -16.69
CA VAL A 152 6.08 -7.88 -15.36
C VAL A 152 7.07 -8.36 -14.31
N ARG A 153 7.21 -7.58 -13.25
CA ARG A 153 7.86 -7.99 -12.00
C ARG A 153 6.80 -8.16 -10.93
N ILE A 154 6.72 -9.35 -10.34
CA ILE A 154 5.85 -9.62 -9.19
C ILE A 154 6.70 -9.51 -7.92
N ARG A 155 6.26 -8.67 -6.99
CA ARG A 155 6.89 -8.47 -5.68
C ARG A 155 5.97 -8.97 -4.57
N SER A 156 6.37 -10.07 -3.91
CA SER A 156 5.69 -10.57 -2.71
C SER A 156 5.68 -9.51 -1.59
N HIS A 157 4.69 -9.58 -0.71
CA HIS A 157 4.69 -8.75 0.50
C HIS A 157 5.86 -9.14 1.42
N PRO A 158 6.46 -8.22 2.20
CA PRO A 158 7.58 -8.54 3.09
C PRO A 158 7.31 -9.63 4.13
N SER A 159 6.05 -9.84 4.49
CA SER A 159 5.63 -10.91 5.42
C SER A 159 5.37 -12.26 4.76
N GLU A 160 5.48 -12.34 3.42
CA GLU A 160 5.22 -13.55 2.64
C GLU A 160 6.52 -14.19 2.14
N PRO A 161 6.52 -15.51 1.89
CA PRO A 161 7.61 -16.15 1.17
C PRO A 161 7.83 -15.53 -0.22
N ALA A 162 9.08 -15.31 -0.58
CA ALA A 162 9.47 -14.72 -1.87
C ALA A 162 9.03 -15.56 -3.09
N ASP A 163 8.75 -16.84 -2.91
CA ASP A 163 8.36 -17.78 -3.96
C ASP A 163 6.86 -18.10 -4.01
N LYS A 164 6.04 -17.47 -3.15
CA LYS A 164 4.57 -17.68 -3.08
C LYS A 164 3.90 -17.60 -4.46
N TYR A 165 4.35 -16.69 -5.32
CA TYR A 165 3.77 -16.44 -6.65
C TYR A 165 4.57 -17.07 -7.81
N ALA A 166 5.53 -17.95 -7.54
CA ALA A 166 6.42 -18.51 -8.57
C ALA A 166 5.71 -19.28 -9.69
N HIS A 167 4.52 -19.81 -9.43
CA HIS A 167 3.73 -20.51 -10.43
C HIS A 167 3.22 -19.57 -11.53
N TYR A 168 2.91 -18.30 -11.22
CA TYR A 168 2.51 -17.31 -12.21
C TYR A 168 3.62 -17.03 -13.23
N ALA A 169 4.87 -16.89 -12.77
CA ALA A 169 6.02 -16.71 -13.65
C ALA A 169 6.24 -17.92 -14.58
N LYS A 170 5.95 -19.15 -14.11
CA LYS A 170 6.09 -20.38 -14.90
C LYS A 170 4.99 -20.55 -15.94
N SER A 171 3.75 -20.26 -15.59
CA SER A 171 2.57 -20.51 -16.41
C SER A 171 2.43 -19.60 -17.63
N TYR A 172 3.12 -18.46 -17.65
CA TYR A 172 2.95 -17.40 -18.66
C TYR A 172 4.20 -17.09 -19.47
N SER A 173 5.10 -18.06 -19.62
CA SER A 173 6.37 -17.91 -20.34
C SER A 173 6.26 -17.58 -21.85
N SER A 174 5.06 -17.66 -22.44
CA SER A 174 4.80 -17.27 -23.83
C SER A 174 4.03 -15.95 -23.92
N GLY A 175 4.68 -14.88 -24.39
CA GLY A 175 4.05 -13.59 -24.70
C GLY A 175 4.04 -12.54 -23.58
N LEU A 176 4.28 -12.92 -22.32
CA LEU A 176 4.45 -11.99 -21.19
C LEU A 176 5.74 -12.31 -20.44
N GLY A 177 6.63 -11.33 -20.27
CA GLY A 177 7.85 -11.50 -19.50
C GLY A 177 7.60 -11.39 -18.00
N ILE A 178 7.06 -12.44 -17.35
CA ILE A 178 6.77 -12.42 -15.90
C ILE A 178 7.95 -12.95 -15.09
N THR A 179 8.42 -12.14 -14.13
CA THR A 179 9.53 -12.48 -13.22
C THR A 179 9.17 -12.19 -11.76
N LEU A 180 9.87 -12.83 -10.83
CA LEU A 180 9.75 -12.55 -9.39
C LEU A 180 10.88 -11.61 -8.95
N CYS A 181 10.55 -10.58 -8.18
CA CYS A 181 11.54 -9.77 -7.48
C CYS A 181 12.16 -10.55 -6.32
N ARG A 182 13.49 -10.54 -6.22
CA ARG A 182 14.22 -11.26 -5.15
C ARG A 182 15.31 -10.43 -4.47
N GLU A 183 15.95 -9.54 -5.21
CA GLU A 183 17.19 -8.88 -4.77
C GLU A 183 17.13 -7.35 -4.83
N THR A 184 16.05 -6.78 -5.35
CA THR A 184 15.85 -5.33 -5.49
C THR A 184 15.07 -4.74 -4.32
N SER A 185 15.36 -3.48 -3.99
CA SER A 185 14.53 -2.69 -3.06
C SER A 185 13.17 -2.39 -3.70
N LEU A 186 12.16 -2.09 -2.88
CA LEU A 186 10.85 -1.67 -3.39
C LEU A 186 10.98 -0.41 -4.25
N ILE A 187 11.83 0.52 -3.83
CA ILE A 187 12.03 1.79 -4.51
C ILE A 187 12.74 1.58 -5.85
N GLU A 188 13.73 0.69 -5.91
CA GLU A 188 14.38 0.30 -7.18
C GLU A 188 13.37 -0.29 -8.17
N ASP A 189 12.47 -1.15 -7.71
CA ASP A 189 11.40 -1.71 -8.54
C ASP A 189 10.38 -0.66 -8.99
N CYS A 190 9.98 0.25 -8.09
CA CYS A 190 9.09 1.36 -8.45
C CYS A 190 9.74 2.26 -9.51
N VAL A 191 11.03 2.60 -9.34
CA VAL A 191 11.76 3.45 -10.29
C VAL A 191 11.93 2.75 -11.64
N TRP A 192 12.13 1.42 -11.66
CA TRP A 192 12.22 0.60 -12.88
C TRP A 192 10.92 0.56 -13.69
N SER A 193 9.78 0.60 -13.01
CA SER A 193 8.48 0.45 -13.65
C SER A 193 8.03 1.72 -14.39
N ASP A 194 7.25 1.54 -15.46
CA ASP A 194 6.42 2.60 -16.05
C ASP A 194 5.07 2.68 -15.33
N MET A 195 4.64 1.54 -14.79
CA MET A 195 3.37 1.36 -14.11
C MET A 195 3.52 0.45 -12.89
N VAL A 196 2.84 0.80 -11.80
CA VAL A 196 2.70 -0.05 -10.61
C VAL A 196 1.24 -0.43 -10.42
N VAL A 197 0.97 -1.73 -10.25
CA VAL A 197 -0.35 -2.30 -10.04
C VAL A 197 -0.36 -3.07 -8.71
N GLY A 198 -1.42 -2.94 -7.93
CA GLY A 198 -1.58 -3.68 -6.68
C GLY A 198 -2.96 -3.50 -6.07
N MET A 199 -3.08 -3.64 -4.75
CA MET A 199 -4.36 -3.57 -4.04
C MET A 199 -4.44 -2.39 -3.05
N ASN A 200 -4.14 -2.61 -1.77
CA ASN A 200 -4.25 -1.63 -0.69
C ASN A 200 -2.91 -1.52 0.07
N SER A 201 -1.82 -1.31 -0.68
CA SER A 201 -0.45 -1.31 -0.14
C SER A 201 0.18 0.08 -0.13
N MET A 202 0.98 0.36 0.89
CA MET A 202 1.88 1.53 0.96
C MET A 202 2.82 1.61 -0.26
N ALA A 203 3.12 0.49 -0.90
CA ALA A 203 3.90 0.44 -2.14
C ALA A 203 3.27 1.25 -3.28
N LEU A 204 1.94 1.36 -3.34
CA LEU A 204 1.26 2.18 -4.34
C LEU A 204 1.51 3.68 -4.10
N ILE A 205 1.67 4.09 -2.84
CA ILE A 205 1.93 5.49 -2.49
C ILE A 205 3.39 5.84 -2.76
N ILE A 206 4.31 4.93 -2.45
CA ILE A 206 5.72 5.05 -2.83
C ILE A 206 5.86 5.16 -4.36
N ALA A 207 5.06 4.41 -5.13
CA ALA A 207 5.05 4.51 -6.58
C ALA A 207 4.53 5.86 -7.11
N LEU A 208 3.54 6.46 -6.44
CA LEU A 208 3.07 7.83 -6.74
C LEU A 208 4.18 8.85 -6.50
N GLU A 209 4.87 8.77 -5.36
CA GLU A 209 6.05 9.60 -5.06
C GLU A 209 7.17 9.40 -6.08
N ALA A 210 7.33 8.17 -6.60
CA ALA A 210 8.26 7.86 -7.68
C ALA A 210 7.79 8.34 -9.06
N GLY A 211 6.65 9.03 -9.16
CA GLY A 211 6.11 9.63 -10.38
C GLY A 211 5.56 8.61 -11.37
N ARG A 212 5.12 7.43 -10.90
CA ARG A 212 4.64 6.33 -11.76
C ARG A 212 3.15 6.39 -11.97
N LYS A 213 2.68 5.76 -13.04
CA LYS A 213 1.25 5.49 -13.21
C LYS A 213 0.88 4.39 -12.23
N VAL A 214 -0.06 4.65 -11.32
CA VAL A 214 -0.41 3.73 -10.25
C VAL A 214 -1.84 3.26 -10.41
N PHE A 215 -2.05 1.95 -10.28
CA PHE A 215 -3.35 1.33 -10.42
C PHE A 215 -3.67 0.38 -9.27
N CYS A 216 -4.93 0.42 -8.84
CA CYS A 216 -5.54 -0.61 -8.03
C CYS A 216 -6.19 -1.65 -8.95
N CYS A 217 -5.98 -2.94 -8.67
CA CYS A 217 -6.56 -4.06 -9.39
C CYS A 217 -7.25 -5.01 -8.40
N ILE A 218 -8.53 -4.76 -8.15
CA ILE A 218 -9.39 -5.58 -7.28
C ILE A 218 -10.73 -5.82 -7.97
N PRO A 219 -11.46 -6.90 -7.66
CA PRO A 219 -12.78 -7.16 -8.25
C PRO A 219 -13.79 -6.05 -7.92
N GLY A 220 -14.62 -5.62 -8.89
CA GLY A 220 -15.55 -4.50 -8.67
C GLY A 220 -16.66 -4.73 -7.63
N HIS A 221 -16.85 -5.99 -7.17
CA HIS A 221 -17.79 -6.34 -6.09
C HIS A 221 -17.12 -6.37 -4.71
N SER A 222 -15.80 -6.21 -4.63
CA SER A 222 -15.06 -6.24 -3.38
C SER A 222 -15.22 -4.94 -2.60
N LYS A 223 -14.73 -4.95 -1.36
CA LYS A 223 -14.55 -3.71 -0.59
C LYS A 223 -13.56 -2.79 -1.35
N PRO A 224 -13.89 -1.51 -1.56
CA PRO A 224 -12.99 -0.56 -2.20
C PRO A 224 -11.65 -0.44 -1.47
N THR A 225 -10.62 -0.01 -2.19
CA THR A 225 -9.31 0.33 -1.60
C THR A 225 -9.50 1.39 -0.51
N GLY A 226 -8.75 1.25 0.59
CA GLY A 226 -8.72 2.24 1.67
C GLY A 226 -7.77 3.40 1.40
N LEU A 227 -7.06 3.39 0.26
CA LEU A 227 -6.15 4.45 -0.13
C LEU A 227 -6.94 5.63 -0.74
N PRO A 228 -6.88 6.84 -0.15
CA PRO A 228 -7.68 7.99 -0.57
C PRO A 228 -7.09 8.78 -1.75
N HIS A 229 -5.98 8.32 -2.33
CA HIS A 229 -5.16 9.10 -3.25
C HIS A 229 -5.77 9.11 -4.66
N GLU A 230 -6.08 10.30 -5.18
CA GLU A 230 -6.70 10.46 -6.52
C GLU A 230 -5.81 9.97 -7.67
N GLY A 231 -4.50 9.85 -7.45
CA GLY A 231 -3.55 9.33 -8.44
C GLY A 231 -3.62 7.81 -8.66
N ILE A 232 -4.37 7.08 -7.83
CA ILE A 232 -4.55 5.63 -7.96
C ILE A 232 -5.79 5.36 -8.82
N LEU A 233 -5.56 4.84 -10.03
CA LEU A 233 -6.63 4.58 -10.99
C LEU A 233 -7.07 3.11 -10.96
N ASN A 234 -8.20 2.79 -11.58
CA ASN A 234 -8.65 1.41 -11.72
C ASN A 234 -7.93 0.73 -12.91
N PHE A 235 -7.16 -0.34 -12.65
CA PHE A 235 -6.44 -1.06 -13.69
C PHE A 235 -7.36 -1.60 -14.79
N LEU A 236 -8.57 -2.02 -14.42
CA LEU A 236 -9.54 -2.64 -15.34
C LEU A 236 -10.15 -1.65 -16.33
N GLU A 237 -10.02 -0.35 -16.09
CA GLU A 237 -10.48 0.69 -17.00
C GLU A 237 -9.45 1.01 -18.10
N LEU A 238 -8.21 0.55 -17.91
CA LEU A 238 -7.15 0.72 -18.90
C LEU A 238 -7.44 -0.16 -20.12
N LYS A 239 -7.34 0.43 -21.32
CA LYS A 239 -7.60 -0.27 -22.59
C LYS A 239 -6.35 -0.46 -23.44
N LYS A 240 -5.33 0.35 -23.21
CA LYS A 240 -4.09 0.37 -23.97
C LYS A 240 -2.93 0.78 -23.06
N ILE A 241 -1.76 0.20 -23.29
CA ILE A 241 -0.49 0.59 -22.67
C ILE A 241 0.43 1.20 -23.73
#